data_AF-A0AAE0UQ85-F1
#
_entry.id   AF-A0AAE0UQ85-F1
#
_cell.length_a   1.000
_cell.length_b   1.000
_cell.length_c   1.000
_cell.angle_alpha   90.00
_cell.angle_beta   90.00
_cell.angle_gamma   90.00
#
_symmetry.space_group_name_H-M   'P 1'
#
loop_
_entity.id
_entity.type
_entity.pdbx_description
1 polymer ?
#
loop_
_entity_poly.entity_id
_entity_poly.type
_entity_poly.pdbx_seq_one_letter_code
_entity_poly.pdbx_strand_id
1 'polypeptide(L)'
;ELKGLVVTLSCDGHLHCSYMGTDPSFFTAPKVDSREVNYDEVDAEMKALQKVIREATRNQDIIPKAEAEDDLTVTAIVSTHLDDVSQAIIPEINGIAVPSVTVKIKVSSRFAVQSAKMSVCVQPPLAVTQAQFVLHSLGIGSQVAVAFSAFLNGQYTPADLTGDVAVSYSSPTGVPRVAQCKFVLPLCLVCCPTTASKNAKYKITVDTNKPPINLTEAFPELSEKAEDKEGNALAFQFIAGSRVTVLASKTSQRYRIQSESFEDIWLVAKELVQRFEQHFAKLGVKDFRNSFSGPIPLAEYFETVDHHFELRLNAQKYQDLLSERAVQFRAIQRRLLTRFKDKTPAPLQNLDTLMEGTYRQVIALADAAEENRACLVQAFSRLRRATHLLILLVSLWQGLGTDQTALLEATLLPLLQDTPQLGWEESVDAAVSHLLRTCLSRSPKDQAISLSTSQLSMPKDTSRLKKHITLLCDRIGKGGRLSLSSEANAPTTVMMPVNSSTLLLACCEAIPESIAEDEEEDPALQQEATEKIIKKKQPSKKAKSKTA
;
A
#
# COMPACT_ATOMS: atom_id res chain seq x y z
N GLU A 1 28.24 -46.07 -68.03
CA GLU A 1 27.07 -45.18 -68.14
C GLU A 1 26.51 -44.91 -66.75
N LEU A 2 26.41 -43.64 -66.35
CA LEU A 2 25.75 -43.23 -65.10
C LEU A 2 24.23 -43.17 -65.35
N LYS A 3 23.46 -44.04 -64.70
CA LYS A 3 22.00 -44.12 -64.84
C LYS A 3 21.33 -43.23 -63.79
N GLY A 4 20.26 -42.53 -64.17
CA GLY A 4 19.44 -41.73 -63.24
C GLY A 4 19.85 -40.26 -63.07
N LEU A 5 20.61 -39.69 -64.00
CA LEU A 5 20.90 -38.26 -64.02
C LEU A 5 19.65 -37.45 -64.42
N VAL A 6 19.44 -36.33 -63.73
CA VAL A 6 18.36 -35.38 -64.05
C VAL A 6 18.96 -34.30 -64.95
N VAL A 7 18.46 -34.24 -66.19
CA VAL A 7 18.89 -33.26 -67.17
C VAL A 7 17.85 -32.16 -67.28
N THR A 8 18.26 -30.93 -67.04
CA THR A 8 17.42 -29.74 -67.11
C THR A 8 17.97 -28.78 -68.14
N LEU A 9 17.13 -28.29 -69.05
CA LEU A 9 17.46 -27.25 -70.01
C LEU A 9 16.64 -26.00 -69.66
N SER A 10 17.30 -24.89 -69.35
CA SER A 10 16.61 -23.62 -69.10
C SER A 10 16.16 -22.96 -70.40
N CYS A 11 15.18 -22.06 -70.30
CA CYS A 11 14.71 -21.24 -71.41
C CYS A 11 15.79 -20.33 -72.02
N ASP A 12 16.89 -20.11 -71.29
CA ASP A 12 18.02 -19.28 -71.72
C ASP A 12 19.08 -20.11 -72.47
N GLY A 13 18.84 -21.43 -72.64
CA GLY A 13 19.70 -22.35 -73.38
C GLY A 13 20.74 -23.11 -72.55
N HIS A 14 20.71 -22.99 -71.21
CA HIS A 14 21.67 -23.70 -70.35
C HIS A 14 21.20 -25.13 -70.07
N LEU A 15 21.96 -26.11 -70.59
CA LEU A 15 21.78 -27.52 -70.29
C LEU A 15 22.62 -27.91 -69.07
N HIS A 16 21.97 -28.42 -68.02
CA HIS A 16 22.62 -28.89 -66.80
C HIS A 16 22.22 -30.34 -66.51
N CYS A 17 23.21 -31.22 -66.34
CA CYS A 17 23.01 -32.59 -65.90
C CYS A 17 23.39 -32.68 -64.42
N SER A 18 22.41 -32.92 -63.55
CA SER A 18 22.60 -32.98 -62.10
C SER A 18 22.25 -34.36 -61.56
N TYR A 19 22.84 -34.70 -60.41
CA TYR A 19 22.37 -35.79 -59.56
C TYR A 19 21.95 -35.17 -58.22
N MET A 20 20.96 -35.77 -57.55
CA MET A 20 20.55 -35.28 -56.23
C MET A 20 21.61 -35.68 -55.21
N GLY A 21 22.28 -34.69 -54.60
CA GLY A 21 23.19 -34.93 -53.48
C GLY A 21 22.43 -35.52 -52.30
N THR A 22 22.92 -36.62 -51.74
CA THR A 22 22.33 -37.30 -50.58
C THR A 22 23.08 -37.00 -49.28
N ASP A 23 24.17 -36.24 -49.35
CA ASP A 23 24.91 -35.79 -48.16
C ASP A 23 24.15 -34.64 -47.48
N PRO A 24 23.65 -34.84 -46.25
CA PRO A 24 23.11 -33.73 -45.47
C PRO A 24 24.25 -32.80 -45.06
N SER A 25 24.12 -31.51 -45.37
CA SER A 25 25.02 -30.49 -44.84
C SER A 25 24.80 -30.37 -43.33
N PHE A 26 25.67 -30.98 -42.52
CA PHE A 26 25.64 -30.75 -41.08
C PHE A 26 26.03 -29.29 -40.80
N PHE A 27 25.17 -28.54 -40.09
CA PHE A 27 25.51 -27.23 -39.52
C PHE A 27 26.57 -27.42 -38.44
N THR A 28 27.82 -27.61 -38.86
CA THR A 28 28.98 -27.60 -37.98
C THR A 28 29.60 -26.22 -38.11
N ALA A 29 29.79 -25.52 -36.99
CA ALA A 29 30.51 -24.24 -37.02
C ALA A 29 31.86 -24.48 -37.75
N PRO A 30 32.19 -23.67 -38.78
CA PRO A 30 33.43 -23.86 -39.51
C PRO A 30 34.60 -23.80 -38.51
N LYS A 31 35.64 -24.63 -38.68
CA LYS A 31 36.90 -24.41 -37.98
C LYS A 31 37.52 -23.13 -38.55
N VAL A 32 37.18 -22.00 -37.92
CA VAL A 32 37.69 -20.68 -38.30
C VAL A 32 39.04 -20.50 -37.63
N ASP A 33 40.13 -20.88 -38.30
CA ASP A 33 41.51 -20.70 -37.80
C ASP A 33 42.00 -19.23 -37.77
N SER A 34 41.11 -18.24 -37.97
CA SER A 34 41.51 -16.84 -38.01
C SER A 34 40.39 -15.84 -37.67
N ARG A 35 39.58 -16.13 -36.64
CA ARG A 35 38.89 -15.07 -35.90
C ARG A 35 39.52 -14.99 -34.53
N GLU A 36 40.64 -14.28 -34.46
CA GLU A 36 41.26 -13.92 -33.19
C GLU A 36 40.26 -13.07 -32.41
N VAL A 37 39.62 -13.68 -31.41
CA VAL A 37 38.84 -12.93 -30.42
C VAL A 37 39.84 -12.11 -29.64
N ASN A 38 39.62 -10.80 -29.56
CA ASN A 38 40.48 -9.89 -28.80
C ASN A 38 40.29 -10.13 -27.30
N TYR A 39 41.00 -11.11 -26.75
CA TYR A 39 40.88 -11.51 -25.35
C TYR A 39 41.19 -10.37 -24.38
N ASP A 40 42.05 -9.42 -24.75
CA ASP A 40 42.39 -8.27 -23.91
C ASP A 40 41.20 -7.30 -23.77
N GLU A 41 40.48 -7.03 -24.86
CA GLU A 41 39.28 -6.19 -24.85
C GLU A 41 38.13 -6.86 -24.09
N VAL A 42 37.94 -8.17 -24.31
CA VAL A 42 36.93 -8.95 -23.59
C VAL A 42 37.25 -9.03 -22.09
N ASP A 43 38.52 -9.22 -21.71
CA ASP A 43 38.93 -9.26 -20.30
C ASP A 43 38.81 -7.88 -19.64
N ALA A 44 39.13 -6.80 -20.37
CA ALA A 44 38.93 -5.44 -19.88
C ALA A 44 37.44 -5.11 -19.65
N GLU A 45 36.57 -5.47 -20.60
CA GLU A 45 35.12 -5.32 -20.46
C GLU A 45 34.58 -6.21 -19.33
N MET A 46 35.03 -7.47 -19.25
CA MET A 46 34.65 -8.40 -18.18
C MET A 46 35.03 -7.86 -16.80
N LYS A 47 36.25 -7.34 -16.64
CA LYS A 47 36.70 -6.72 -15.38
C LYS A 47 35.88 -5.47 -15.04
N ALA A 48 35.54 -4.64 -16.02
CA ALA A 48 34.69 -3.48 -15.83
C ALA A 48 33.29 -3.88 -15.36
N LEU A 49 32.67 -4.87 -16.00
CA LEU A 49 31.36 -5.40 -15.62
C LEU A 49 31.38 -6.06 -14.24
N GLN A 50 32.40 -6.87 -13.93
CA GLN A 50 32.57 -7.48 -12.61
C GLN A 50 32.78 -6.44 -11.50
N LYS A 51 33.39 -5.29 -11.80
CA LYS A 51 33.49 -4.17 -10.86
C LYS A 51 32.11 -3.58 -10.58
N VAL A 52 31.31 -3.31 -11.62
CA VAL A 52 29.93 -2.81 -11.47
C VAL A 52 29.06 -3.79 -10.66
N ILE A 53 29.16 -5.10 -10.94
CA ILE A 53 28.45 -6.14 -10.19
C ILE A 53 28.85 -6.15 -8.72
N ARG A 54 30.16 -6.06 -8.42
CA ARG A 54 30.65 -6.01 -7.03
C ARG A 54 30.18 -4.77 -6.29
N GLU A 55 30.19 -3.61 -6.94
CA GLU A 55 29.72 -2.35 -6.36
C GLU A 55 28.21 -2.38 -6.08
N ALA A 56 27.42 -2.92 -7.02
CA ALA A 56 25.98 -3.10 -6.83
C ALA A 56 25.66 -4.09 -5.69
N THR A 57 26.41 -5.19 -5.60
CA THR A 57 26.20 -6.24 -4.58
C THR A 57 26.63 -5.78 -3.17
N ARG A 58 27.69 -4.97 -3.06
CA ARG A 58 28.21 -4.47 -1.77
C ARG A 58 27.21 -3.58 -1.04
N ASN A 59 26.37 -2.86 -1.77
CA ASN A 59 25.45 -1.90 -1.17
C ASN A 59 24.20 -2.53 -0.53
N GLN A 60 23.96 -3.85 -0.68
CA GLN A 60 22.76 -4.61 -0.24
C GLN A 60 21.38 -4.03 -0.66
N ASP A 61 21.34 -2.80 -1.16
CA ASP A 61 20.22 -2.19 -1.84
C ASP A 61 20.29 -2.59 -3.32
N ILE A 62 19.36 -3.45 -3.73
CA ILE A 62 19.12 -3.82 -5.14
C ILE A 62 18.68 -2.59 -5.97
N ILE A 63 18.27 -1.52 -5.28
CA ILE A 63 17.93 -0.22 -5.86
C ILE A 63 19.22 0.62 -5.88
N PRO A 64 19.68 1.11 -7.04
CA PRO A 64 20.80 2.05 -7.07
C PRO A 64 20.43 3.22 -6.17
N LYS A 65 21.19 3.43 -5.08
CA LYS A 65 21.11 4.66 -4.30
C LYS A 65 21.24 5.80 -5.30
N ALA A 66 20.21 6.63 -5.38
CA ALA A 66 20.24 7.83 -6.21
C ALA A 66 21.56 8.53 -5.94
N GLU A 67 22.44 8.59 -6.94
CA GLU A 67 23.59 9.46 -6.88
C GLU A 67 23.04 10.87 -6.67
N ALA A 68 23.05 11.31 -5.41
CA ALA A 68 23.04 12.63 -4.78
C ALA A 68 22.53 13.91 -5.50
N GLU A 69 21.94 13.86 -6.68
CA GLU A 69 21.31 14.99 -7.35
C GLU A 69 19.98 14.55 -7.97
N ASP A 70 18.88 15.02 -7.40
CA ASP A 70 17.56 14.86 -8.02
C ASP A 70 17.56 15.54 -9.40
N ASP A 71 17.63 14.74 -10.47
CA ASP A 71 17.55 15.20 -11.86
C ASP A 71 16.32 16.09 -12.10
N LEU A 72 15.24 15.81 -11.37
CA LEU A 72 13.94 16.43 -11.48
C LEU A 72 13.34 16.65 -10.09
N THR A 73 13.08 17.91 -9.76
CA THR A 73 12.49 18.31 -8.48
C THR A 73 11.02 18.65 -8.67
N VAL A 74 10.15 18.03 -7.86
CA VAL A 74 8.70 18.27 -7.87
C VAL A 74 8.30 18.98 -6.59
N THR A 75 7.63 20.12 -6.72
CA THR A 75 7.13 20.89 -5.57
C THR A 75 5.65 21.17 -5.75
N ALA A 76 4.88 20.89 -4.70
CA ALA A 76 3.45 21.15 -4.66
C ALA A 76 3.17 22.42 -3.84
N ILE A 77 2.34 23.31 -4.39
CA ILE A 77 1.89 24.54 -3.74
C ILE A 77 0.36 24.50 -3.69
N VAL A 78 -0.19 24.28 -2.51
CA VAL A 78 -1.62 24.30 -2.26
C VAL A 78 -2.06 25.74 -1.97
N SER A 79 -3.13 26.21 -2.61
CA SER A 79 -3.70 27.52 -2.32
C SER A 79 -4.17 27.61 -0.86
N THR A 80 -3.92 28.74 -0.21
CA THR A 80 -4.40 29.02 1.16
C THR A 80 -5.88 29.34 1.20
N HIS A 81 -6.44 29.80 0.09
CA HIS A 81 -7.85 30.14 -0.06
C HIS A 81 -8.55 29.12 -0.95
N LEU A 82 -9.83 28.88 -0.63
CA LEU A 82 -10.73 28.10 -1.47
C LEU A 82 -10.97 28.85 -2.79
N ASP A 83 -11.32 28.11 -3.85
CA ASP A 83 -11.61 28.68 -5.16
C ASP A 83 -12.94 29.46 -5.11
N ASP A 84 -12.97 30.68 -5.69
CA ASP A 84 -14.18 31.52 -5.74
C ASP A 84 -15.35 30.82 -6.45
N VAL A 85 -15.03 30.04 -7.49
CA VAL A 85 -15.96 29.20 -8.23
C VAL A 85 -15.53 27.75 -8.08
N SER A 86 -16.30 27.01 -7.28
CA SER A 86 -16.03 25.59 -7.03
C SER A 86 -16.05 24.79 -8.34
N GLN A 87 -15.03 23.95 -8.52
CA GLN A 87 -14.91 22.99 -9.63
C GLN A 87 -15.43 21.59 -9.25
N ALA A 88 -16.17 21.48 -8.14
CA ALA A 88 -16.69 20.21 -7.67
C ALA A 88 -17.74 19.61 -8.62
N ILE A 89 -17.62 18.30 -8.88
CA ILE A 89 -18.58 17.54 -9.71
C ILE A 89 -19.95 17.48 -9.02
N ILE A 90 -19.95 17.29 -7.70
CA ILE A 90 -21.14 17.32 -6.87
C ILE A 90 -21.17 18.71 -6.20
N PRO A 91 -22.04 19.63 -6.63
CA PRO A 91 -22.00 21.02 -6.15
C PRO A 91 -22.45 21.16 -4.70
N GLU A 92 -23.32 20.26 -4.23
CA GLU A 92 -23.92 20.32 -2.89
C GLU A 92 -24.11 18.92 -2.31
N ILE A 93 -23.78 18.78 -1.03
CA ILE A 93 -23.98 17.55 -0.25
C ILE A 93 -24.62 17.95 1.07
N ASN A 94 -25.75 17.31 1.43
CA ASN A 94 -26.48 17.56 2.68
C ASN A 94 -26.84 19.03 2.95
N GLY A 95 -27.18 19.82 1.93
CA GLY A 95 -27.49 21.25 2.13
C GLY A 95 -26.26 22.17 2.12
N ILE A 96 -25.05 21.62 1.95
CA ILE A 96 -23.78 22.35 2.07
C ILE A 96 -23.07 22.34 0.73
N ALA A 97 -22.72 23.52 0.22
CA ALA A 97 -21.95 23.67 -1.00
C ALA A 97 -20.55 23.04 -0.85
N VAL A 98 -20.13 22.27 -1.86
CA VAL A 98 -18.82 21.62 -1.88
C VAL A 98 -17.78 22.59 -2.43
N PRO A 99 -16.76 22.99 -1.64
CA PRO A 99 -15.70 23.86 -2.13
C PRO A 99 -14.67 23.07 -2.96
N SER A 100 -13.85 23.80 -3.71
CA SER A 100 -12.63 23.28 -4.33
C SER A 100 -11.42 24.12 -3.94
N VAL A 101 -10.23 23.53 -4.05
CA VAL A 101 -8.96 24.22 -3.81
C VAL A 101 -7.99 23.95 -4.95
N THR A 102 -7.43 25.02 -5.50
CA THR A 102 -6.40 24.92 -6.54
C THR A 102 -5.05 24.48 -5.95
N VAL A 103 -4.47 23.43 -6.52
CA VAL A 103 -3.12 22.95 -6.25
C VAL A 103 -2.26 23.19 -7.49
N LYS A 104 -1.12 23.87 -7.30
CA LYS A 104 -0.14 24.14 -8.35
C LYS A 104 1.09 23.27 -8.15
N ILE A 105 1.41 22.43 -9.13
CA ILE A 105 2.62 21.61 -9.13
C ILE A 105 3.66 22.27 -10.02
N LYS A 106 4.84 22.52 -9.45
CA LYS A 106 6.01 23.03 -10.15
C LYS A 106 7.01 21.89 -10.31
N VAL A 107 7.30 21.56 -11.57
CA VAL A 107 8.30 20.57 -11.96
C VAL A 107 9.48 21.32 -12.56
N SER A 108 10.66 21.19 -11.96
CA SER A 108 11.91 21.73 -12.47
C SER A 108 12.88 20.61 -12.79
N SER A 109 13.50 20.69 -13.97
CA SER A 109 14.43 19.66 -14.47
C SER A 109 15.82 20.27 -14.66
N ARG A 110 16.85 19.56 -14.22
CA ARG A 110 18.25 19.90 -14.51
C ARG A 110 18.69 19.40 -15.88
N PHE A 111 18.01 18.39 -16.43
CA PHE A 111 18.34 17.78 -17.71
C PHE A 111 17.22 17.94 -18.73
N ALA A 112 17.54 17.70 -20.00
CA ALA A 112 16.52 17.58 -21.04
C ALA A 112 15.74 16.28 -20.81
N VAL A 113 14.46 16.41 -20.46
CA VAL A 113 13.57 15.26 -20.21
C VAL A 113 12.47 15.26 -21.27
N GLN A 114 12.34 14.14 -21.98
CA GLN A 114 11.33 13.95 -23.01
C GLN A 114 10.17 13.11 -22.46
N SER A 115 8.93 13.53 -22.76
CA SER A 115 7.69 12.78 -22.47
C SER A 115 7.54 12.33 -21.01
N ALA A 116 7.81 13.22 -20.05
CA ALA A 116 7.51 12.93 -18.66
C ALA A 116 5.99 12.85 -18.44
N LYS A 117 5.54 11.85 -17.69
CA LYS A 117 4.14 11.69 -17.32
C LYS A 117 3.97 11.99 -15.83
N MET A 118 3.09 12.93 -15.53
CA MET A 118 2.72 13.25 -14.16
C MET A 118 1.36 12.64 -13.84
N SER A 119 1.26 12.01 -12.68
CA SER A 119 0.03 11.47 -12.11
C SER A 119 -0.20 12.05 -10.72
N VAL A 120 -1.45 12.38 -10.42
CA VAL A 120 -1.89 12.95 -9.14
C VAL A 120 -2.87 11.96 -8.53
N CYS A 121 -2.65 11.60 -7.28
CA CYS A 121 -3.51 10.73 -6.49
C CYS A 121 -3.92 11.46 -5.20
N VAL A 122 -5.20 11.37 -4.85
CA VAL A 122 -5.76 11.89 -3.59
C VAL A 122 -6.56 10.78 -2.93
N GLN A 123 -6.76 10.88 -1.61
CA GLN A 123 -7.50 9.86 -0.85
C GLN A 123 -9.00 9.89 -1.18
N PRO A 124 -9.65 8.76 -1.51
CA PRO A 124 -11.09 8.73 -1.69
C PRO A 124 -11.87 9.21 -0.44
N PRO A 125 -12.99 9.95 -0.60
CA PRO A 125 -13.65 10.31 -1.85
C PRO A 125 -13.22 11.67 -2.42
N LEU A 126 -12.03 12.18 -2.07
CA LEU A 126 -11.50 13.35 -2.76
C LEU A 126 -11.26 13.01 -4.23
N ALA A 127 -11.47 14.01 -5.08
CA ALA A 127 -11.19 13.93 -6.51
C ALA A 127 -10.47 15.20 -6.96
N VAL A 128 -9.86 15.13 -8.14
CA VAL A 128 -9.21 16.26 -8.80
C VAL A 128 -9.83 16.46 -10.18
N THR A 129 -9.82 17.70 -10.68
CA THR A 129 -10.32 18.02 -12.03
C THR A 129 -9.56 17.28 -13.12
N GLN A 130 -8.25 17.09 -12.93
CA GLN A 130 -7.39 16.35 -13.85
C GLN A 130 -6.31 15.58 -13.05
N ALA A 131 -6.28 14.25 -13.22
CA ALA A 131 -5.36 13.37 -12.49
C ALA A 131 -4.08 13.02 -13.28
N GLN A 132 -4.05 13.24 -14.60
CA GLN A 132 -2.92 12.88 -15.45
C GLN A 132 -2.52 14.04 -16.37
N PHE A 133 -1.22 14.28 -16.47
CA PHE A 133 -0.64 15.31 -17.31
C PHE A 133 0.54 14.73 -18.10
N VAL A 134 0.65 15.10 -19.38
CA VAL A 134 1.79 14.75 -20.23
C VAL A 134 2.64 15.99 -20.42
N LEU A 135 3.89 15.93 -19.96
CA LEU A 135 4.86 17.00 -20.09
C LEU A 135 5.76 16.68 -21.29
N HIS A 136 5.47 17.31 -22.43
CA HIS A 136 6.06 16.92 -23.72
C HIS A 136 7.58 17.05 -23.78
N SER A 137 8.12 18.19 -23.35
CA SER A 137 9.58 18.43 -23.30
C SER A 137 9.89 19.42 -22.18
N LEU A 138 10.78 19.04 -21.27
CA LEU A 138 11.42 19.95 -20.33
C LEU A 138 12.86 20.17 -20.78
N GLY A 139 13.20 21.41 -21.11
CA GLY A 139 14.57 21.83 -21.36
C GLY A 139 15.42 21.89 -20.08
N ILE A 140 16.72 22.00 -20.25
CA ILE A 140 17.69 22.16 -19.15
C ILE A 140 17.36 23.44 -18.36
N GLY A 141 17.16 23.30 -17.05
CA GLY A 141 16.82 24.41 -16.16
C GLY A 141 15.41 24.97 -16.36
N SER A 142 14.58 24.33 -17.20
CA SER A 142 13.21 24.75 -17.41
C SER A 142 12.32 24.36 -16.22
N GLN A 143 11.30 25.18 -15.99
CA GLN A 143 10.26 24.92 -15.01
C GLN A 143 8.91 24.89 -15.72
N VAL A 144 8.15 23.84 -15.47
CA VAL A 144 6.76 23.73 -15.92
C VAL A 144 5.86 23.74 -14.69
N ALA A 145 4.84 24.58 -14.73
CA ALA A 145 3.82 24.64 -13.71
C ALA A 145 2.49 24.16 -14.29
N VAL A 146 1.83 23.26 -13.57
CA VAL A 146 0.50 22.76 -13.89
C VAL A 146 -0.40 22.94 -12.68
N ALA A 147 -1.69 23.17 -12.92
CA ALA A 147 -2.66 23.41 -11.86
C ALA A 147 -3.87 22.52 -12.05
N PHE A 148 -4.45 22.07 -10.93
CA PHE A 148 -5.72 21.37 -10.88
C PHE A 148 -6.46 21.77 -9.60
N SER A 149 -7.76 21.56 -9.55
CA SER A 149 -8.55 21.77 -8.33
C SER A 149 -8.89 20.43 -7.70
N ALA A 150 -8.72 20.34 -6.38
CA ALA A 150 -9.15 19.21 -5.57
C ALA A 150 -10.47 19.55 -4.87
N PHE A 151 -11.37 18.57 -4.74
CA PHE A 151 -12.70 18.73 -4.12
C PHE A 151 -13.23 17.40 -3.59
N LEU A 152 -14.29 17.45 -2.78
CA LEU A 152 -14.98 16.26 -2.27
C LEU A 152 -15.94 15.69 -3.33
N ASN A 153 -15.83 14.40 -3.64
CA ASN A 153 -16.66 13.71 -4.65
C ASN A 153 -17.36 12.47 -4.08
N GLY A 154 -17.90 12.57 -2.87
CA GLY A 154 -18.64 11.49 -2.24
C GLY A 154 -19.35 11.92 -0.96
N GLN A 155 -20.38 11.16 -0.58
CA GLN A 155 -21.25 11.43 0.58
C GLN A 155 -20.67 10.92 1.91
N TYR A 156 -19.35 10.76 1.98
CA TYR A 156 -18.64 10.33 3.19
C TYR A 156 -17.34 11.10 3.31
N THR A 157 -16.82 11.21 4.52
CA THR A 157 -15.60 11.97 4.80
C THR A 157 -14.35 11.15 4.40
N PRO A 158 -13.30 11.77 3.81
CA PRO A 158 -12.06 11.08 3.44
C PRO A 158 -11.25 10.61 4.65
N ALA A 159 -10.47 9.56 4.44
CA ALA A 159 -9.61 8.99 5.48
C ALA A 159 -8.48 9.94 5.92
N ASP A 160 -7.91 10.67 4.96
CA ASP A 160 -6.90 11.69 5.18
C ASP A 160 -7.01 12.77 4.08
N LEU A 161 -6.42 13.92 4.30
CA LEU A 161 -6.39 15.06 3.38
C LEU A 161 -5.05 15.16 2.62
N THR A 162 -4.31 14.06 2.52
CA THR A 162 -3.04 14.01 1.78
C THR A 162 -3.26 13.68 0.30
N GLY A 163 -2.43 14.26 -0.56
CA GLY A 163 -2.31 13.86 -1.95
C GLY A 163 -0.84 13.59 -2.32
N ASP A 164 -0.65 12.72 -3.30
CA ASP A 164 0.64 12.30 -3.82
C ASP A 164 0.72 12.66 -5.31
N VAL A 165 1.85 13.21 -5.73
CA VAL A 165 2.20 13.43 -7.13
C VAL A 165 3.38 12.55 -7.48
N ALA A 166 3.25 11.77 -8.54
CA ALA A 166 4.34 10.99 -9.10
C ALA A 166 4.60 11.41 -10.55
N VAL A 167 5.84 11.82 -10.83
CA VAL A 167 6.34 12.14 -12.16
C VAL A 167 7.26 11.02 -12.61
N SER A 168 6.81 10.22 -13.57
CA SER A 168 7.62 9.20 -14.24
C SER A 168 8.29 9.79 -15.47
N TYR A 169 9.60 9.63 -15.58
CA TYR A 169 10.40 10.14 -16.70
C TYR A 169 11.53 9.17 -17.05
N SER A 170 12.14 9.33 -18.22
CA SER A 170 13.36 8.61 -18.59
C SER A 170 14.54 9.56 -18.46
N SER A 171 15.63 9.10 -17.83
CA SER A 171 16.89 9.83 -17.82
C SER A 171 17.45 9.97 -19.24
N PRO A 172 18.42 10.88 -19.48
CA PRO A 172 19.12 10.95 -20.77
C PRO A 172 19.78 9.63 -21.19
N THR A 173 20.10 8.76 -20.22
CA THR A 173 20.64 7.41 -20.43
C THR A 173 19.57 6.35 -20.72
N GLY A 174 18.28 6.72 -20.78
CA GLY A 174 17.16 5.82 -21.06
C GLY A 174 16.64 5.03 -19.85
N VAL A 175 17.12 5.31 -18.63
CA VAL A 175 16.69 4.62 -17.42
C VAL A 175 15.39 5.25 -16.88
N PRO A 176 14.33 4.46 -16.62
CA PRO A 176 13.11 4.99 -16.05
C PRO A 176 13.33 5.42 -14.58
N ARG A 177 12.91 6.65 -14.27
CA ARG A 177 12.98 7.25 -12.92
C ARG A 177 11.62 7.82 -12.53
N VAL A 178 11.39 7.92 -11.23
CA VAL A 178 10.15 8.49 -10.66
C VAL A 178 10.52 9.50 -9.58
N ALA A 179 10.07 10.74 -9.75
CA ALA A 179 10.12 11.75 -8.69
C ALA A 179 8.74 11.84 -8.03
N GLN A 180 8.70 11.92 -6.70
CA GLN A 180 7.46 11.97 -5.93
C GLN A 180 7.41 13.19 -5.03
N CYS A 181 6.21 13.75 -4.85
CA CYS A 181 5.98 14.86 -3.93
C CYS A 181 4.63 14.65 -3.23
N LYS A 182 4.59 14.89 -1.92
CA LYS A 182 3.36 14.85 -1.12
C LYS A 182 2.86 16.26 -0.86
N PHE A 183 1.55 16.42 -0.79
CA PHE A 183 0.91 17.66 -0.38
C PHE A 183 -0.26 17.38 0.56
N VAL A 184 -0.64 18.39 1.35
CA VAL A 184 -1.77 18.30 2.29
C VAL A 184 -2.80 19.34 1.90
N LEU A 185 -4.04 18.89 1.73
CA LEU A 185 -5.20 19.73 1.44
C LEU A 185 -5.74 20.34 2.74
N PRO A 186 -6.28 21.57 2.70
CA PRO A 186 -6.76 22.25 3.89
C PRO A 186 -8.03 21.60 4.43
N LEU A 187 -8.19 21.59 5.76
CA LEU A 187 -9.35 21.02 6.45
C LEU A 187 -10.69 21.65 5.99
N CYS A 188 -10.68 22.94 5.65
CA CYS A 188 -11.87 23.66 5.14
C CYS A 188 -12.40 23.12 3.80
N LEU A 189 -11.66 22.23 3.12
CA LEU A 189 -12.16 21.53 1.93
C LEU A 189 -13.30 20.55 2.25
N VAL A 190 -13.34 20.02 3.49
CA VAL A 190 -14.27 18.94 3.88
C VAL A 190 -15.17 19.31 5.06
N CYS A 191 -14.97 20.48 5.68
CA CYS A 191 -15.83 20.95 6.76
C CYS A 191 -16.05 22.47 6.74
N CYS A 192 -17.17 22.88 7.34
CA CYS A 192 -17.53 24.27 7.58
C CYS A 192 -17.75 24.53 9.08
N PRO A 193 -17.64 25.79 9.55
CA PRO A 193 -17.91 26.11 10.95
C PRO A 193 -19.40 25.89 11.28
N THR A 194 -19.69 25.46 12.50
CA THR A 194 -21.05 25.25 13.01
C THR A 194 -21.15 25.60 14.50
N THR A 195 -22.34 25.44 15.08
CA THR A 195 -22.59 25.69 16.51
C THR A 195 -22.05 24.55 17.37
N ALA A 196 -21.41 24.91 18.49
CA ALA A 196 -20.80 23.95 19.38
C ALA A 196 -21.83 23.10 20.13
N SER A 197 -21.69 21.78 20.06
CA SER A 197 -22.48 20.88 20.89
C SER A 197 -21.86 20.76 22.28
N LYS A 198 -22.68 20.90 23.33
CA LYS A 198 -22.23 20.79 24.73
C LYS A 198 -21.93 19.35 25.15
N ASN A 199 -22.54 18.36 24.49
CA ASN A 199 -22.34 16.95 24.78
C ASN A 199 -22.34 16.15 23.48
N ALA A 200 -21.44 15.17 23.42
CA ALA A 200 -21.43 14.14 22.39
C ALA A 200 -21.07 12.78 22.98
N LYS A 201 -21.39 11.69 22.26
CA LYS A 201 -21.13 10.31 22.68
C LYS A 201 -19.65 10.04 22.95
N TYR A 202 -18.76 10.40 22.03
CA TYR A 202 -17.33 10.11 22.12
C TYR A 202 -16.53 11.37 22.48
N LYS A 203 -15.58 11.23 23.39
CA LYS A 203 -14.79 12.35 23.94
C LYS A 203 -13.33 11.95 24.07
N ILE A 204 -12.43 12.72 23.47
CA ILE A 204 -10.98 12.54 23.54
C ILE A 204 -10.38 13.85 24.07
N THR A 205 -9.42 13.77 24.97
CA THR A 205 -8.76 14.95 25.53
C THR A 205 -7.26 14.90 25.24
N VAL A 206 -6.76 15.91 24.53
CA VAL A 206 -5.34 16.12 24.25
C VAL A 206 -4.81 17.16 25.22
N ASP A 207 -3.69 16.86 25.86
CA ASP A 207 -3.04 17.70 26.86
C ASP A 207 -1.77 18.34 26.25
N THR A 208 -1.55 19.62 26.52
CA THR A 208 -0.34 20.37 26.10
C THR A 208 0.53 20.69 27.31
N ASN A 209 1.83 20.90 27.11
CA ASN A 209 2.76 21.37 28.15
C ASN A 209 3.00 22.90 28.14
N LYS A 210 2.26 23.62 27.30
CA LYS A 210 2.32 25.08 27.11
C LYS A 210 0.94 25.69 27.37
N PRO A 211 0.86 27.01 27.67
CA PRO A 211 -0.41 27.69 27.91
C PRO A 211 -1.38 27.49 26.73
N PRO A 212 -2.69 27.43 27.01
CA PRO A 212 -3.68 27.17 25.98
C PRO A 212 -3.69 28.29 24.92
N ILE A 213 -3.53 27.90 23.66
CA ILE A 213 -3.79 28.70 22.46
C ILE A 213 -5.29 28.91 22.29
N ASN A 214 -5.67 30.14 21.91
CA ASN A 214 -7.01 30.51 21.52
C ASN A 214 -7.42 29.78 20.22
N LEU A 215 -8.55 29.07 20.22
CA LEU A 215 -8.98 28.28 19.06
C LEU A 215 -9.25 29.15 17.84
N THR A 216 -9.70 30.39 18.03
CA THR A 216 -9.95 31.34 16.94
C THR A 216 -8.65 31.79 16.26
N GLU A 217 -7.53 31.85 16.99
CA GLU A 217 -6.21 32.15 16.43
C GLU A 217 -5.61 30.93 15.72
N ALA A 218 -5.86 29.73 16.24
CA ALA A 218 -5.42 28.49 15.61
C ALA A 218 -6.23 28.16 14.33
N PHE A 219 -7.50 28.57 14.28
CA PHE A 219 -8.42 28.34 13.16
C PHE A 219 -9.06 29.65 12.68
N PRO A 220 -8.27 30.58 12.10
CA PRO A 220 -8.76 31.89 11.68
C PRO A 220 -9.86 31.79 10.61
N GLU A 221 -9.80 30.79 9.73
CA GLU A 221 -10.77 30.55 8.67
C GLU A 221 -12.16 30.12 9.18
N LEU A 222 -12.27 29.73 10.45
CA LEU A 222 -13.52 29.32 11.10
C LEU A 222 -14.07 30.39 12.06
N SER A 223 -13.34 31.49 12.24
CA SER A 223 -13.63 32.55 13.21
C SER A 223 -14.89 33.37 12.89
N GLU A 224 -15.17 33.63 11.62
CA GLU A 224 -16.23 34.59 11.20
C GLU A 224 -17.65 34.14 11.60
N LYS A 225 -17.84 32.85 11.86
CA LYS A 225 -19.14 32.24 12.22
C LYS A 225 -19.16 31.65 13.64
N ALA A 226 -18.09 31.83 14.43
CA ALA A 226 -18.05 31.34 15.80
C ALA A 226 -18.88 32.26 16.71
N GLU A 227 -19.91 31.72 17.37
CA GLU A 227 -20.73 32.47 18.34
C GLU A 227 -19.93 32.85 19.60
N ASP A 228 -18.93 32.03 19.96
CA ASP A 228 -18.08 32.24 21.13
C ASP A 228 -16.99 33.30 20.83
N LYS A 229 -17.31 34.55 21.16
CA LYS A 229 -16.37 35.69 21.12
C LYS A 229 -15.13 35.47 22.00
N GLU A 230 -15.19 34.56 22.96
CA GLU A 230 -14.10 34.24 23.88
C GLU A 230 -13.11 33.21 23.32
N GLY A 231 -13.37 32.59 22.16
CA GLY A 231 -12.42 31.70 21.47
C GLY A 231 -12.12 30.36 22.15
N ASN A 232 -12.99 29.94 23.08
CA ASN A 232 -12.79 28.73 23.90
C ASN A 232 -13.47 27.47 23.33
N ALA A 233 -14.38 27.62 22.38
CA ALA A 233 -15.03 26.50 21.71
C ALA A 233 -15.06 26.74 20.20
N LEU A 234 -14.83 25.68 19.44
CA LEU A 234 -14.98 25.67 17.99
C LEU A 234 -15.70 24.40 17.57
N ALA A 235 -16.61 24.49 16.61
CA ALA A 235 -17.27 23.32 16.06
C ALA A 235 -17.21 23.27 14.54
N PHE A 236 -17.05 22.05 14.07
CA PHE A 236 -16.81 21.66 12.70
C PHE A 236 -17.97 20.78 12.25
N GLN A 237 -18.62 21.17 11.17
CA GLN A 237 -19.59 20.36 10.46
C GLN A 237 -18.89 19.82 9.21
N PHE A 238 -18.65 18.52 9.15
CA PHE A 238 -18.22 17.90 7.90
C PHE A 238 -19.35 18.00 6.88
N ILE A 239 -18.98 18.24 5.62
CA ILE A 239 -19.92 18.33 4.50
C ILE A 239 -20.72 17.02 4.37
N ALA A 240 -20.09 15.88 4.67
CA ALA A 240 -20.74 14.57 4.70
C ALA A 240 -21.74 14.36 5.87
N GLY A 241 -21.85 15.30 6.81
CA GLY A 241 -22.95 15.34 7.79
C GLY A 241 -22.54 15.23 9.26
N SER A 242 -21.35 14.74 9.60
CA SER A 242 -20.92 14.60 11.00
C SER A 242 -20.45 15.92 11.64
N ARG A 243 -20.59 16.01 12.97
CA ARG A 243 -20.19 17.19 13.75
C ARG A 243 -19.10 16.85 14.75
N VAL A 244 -18.12 17.73 14.88
CA VAL A 244 -17.05 17.64 15.88
C VAL A 244 -16.94 18.97 16.60
N THR A 245 -16.84 18.95 17.92
CA THR A 245 -16.65 20.15 18.75
C THR A 245 -15.34 20.04 19.52
N VAL A 246 -14.53 21.10 19.49
CA VAL A 246 -13.31 21.25 20.27
C VAL A 246 -13.57 22.28 21.36
N LEU A 247 -13.30 21.90 22.60
CA LEU A 247 -13.40 22.76 23.77
C LEU A 247 -12.00 22.93 24.37
N ALA A 248 -11.52 24.17 24.40
CA ALA A 248 -10.33 24.57 25.13
C ALA A 248 -10.70 24.88 26.59
N SER A 249 -9.97 24.29 27.53
CA SER A 249 -10.14 24.63 28.94
C SER A 249 -9.44 25.95 29.27
N LYS A 250 -10.15 26.86 29.96
CA LYS A 250 -9.59 28.16 30.36
C LYS A 250 -8.51 28.04 31.43
N THR A 251 -8.62 27.03 32.30
CA THR A 251 -7.79 26.87 33.50
C THR A 251 -6.79 25.72 33.40
N SER A 252 -6.89 24.90 32.36
CA SER A 252 -5.99 23.76 32.15
C SER A 252 -5.46 23.72 30.73
N GLN A 253 -4.28 23.15 30.55
CA GLN A 253 -3.62 22.97 29.26
C GLN A 253 -4.20 21.76 28.51
N ARG A 254 -5.55 21.71 28.38
CA ARG A 254 -6.29 20.53 27.90
C ARG A 254 -7.34 20.94 26.88
N TYR A 255 -7.40 20.18 25.80
CA TYR A 255 -8.32 20.36 24.69
C TYR A 255 -9.17 19.12 24.52
N ARG A 256 -10.47 19.27 24.72
CA ARG A 256 -11.43 18.16 24.59
C ARG A 256 -12.10 18.20 23.23
N ILE A 257 -11.90 17.16 22.45
CA ILE A 257 -12.52 16.94 21.14
C ILE A 257 -13.67 15.96 21.32
N GLN A 258 -14.86 16.29 20.82
CA GLN A 258 -16.08 15.50 21.02
C GLN A 258 -16.85 15.34 19.72
N SER A 259 -17.44 14.16 19.50
CA SER A 259 -18.28 13.87 18.33
C SER A 259 -19.27 12.74 18.62
N GLU A 260 -20.32 12.65 17.81
CA GLU A 260 -21.25 11.52 17.82
C GLU A 260 -20.66 10.26 17.17
N SER A 261 -19.68 10.43 16.27
CA SER A 261 -18.94 9.32 15.65
C SER A 261 -17.50 9.33 16.12
N PHE A 262 -16.96 8.16 16.43
CA PHE A 262 -15.61 8.00 16.98
C PHE A 262 -14.54 8.38 15.94
N GLU A 263 -14.72 7.89 14.72
CA GLU A 263 -13.81 8.05 13.59
C GLU A 263 -13.70 9.50 13.08
N ASP A 264 -14.72 10.32 13.29
CA ASP A 264 -14.76 11.71 12.83
C ASP A 264 -13.83 12.62 13.65
N ILE A 265 -13.42 12.19 14.85
CA ILE A 265 -12.48 12.92 15.71
C ILE A 265 -11.10 13.04 15.04
N TRP A 266 -10.71 12.07 14.21
CA TRP A 266 -9.39 11.97 13.59
C TRP A 266 -8.91 13.26 12.92
N LEU A 267 -9.64 13.75 11.91
CA LEU A 267 -9.17 14.86 11.07
C LEU A 267 -9.00 16.14 11.88
N VAL A 268 -9.91 16.40 12.83
CA VAL A 268 -9.83 17.57 13.71
C VAL A 268 -8.69 17.42 14.73
N ALA A 269 -8.48 16.22 15.27
CA ALA A 269 -7.38 15.95 16.19
C ALA A 269 -6.01 16.10 15.51
N LYS A 270 -5.86 15.55 14.29
CA LYS A 270 -4.66 15.71 13.47
C LYS A 270 -4.36 17.18 13.22
N GLU A 271 -5.35 17.93 12.73
CA GLU A 271 -5.19 19.35 12.40
C GLU A 271 -4.83 20.18 13.64
N LEU A 272 -5.49 19.91 14.78
CA LEU A 272 -5.21 20.59 16.05
C LEU A 272 -3.76 20.37 16.51
N VAL A 273 -3.29 19.12 16.51
CA VAL A 273 -1.92 18.77 16.89
C VAL A 273 -0.91 19.46 15.96
N GLN A 274 -1.10 19.36 14.65
CA GLN A 274 -0.20 19.95 13.65
C GLN A 274 -0.15 21.48 13.73
N ARG A 275 -1.30 22.14 13.89
CA ARG A 275 -1.33 23.61 14.01
C ARG A 275 -0.68 24.11 15.28
N PHE A 276 -0.84 23.41 16.40
CA PHE A 276 -0.17 23.78 17.65
C PHE A 276 1.34 23.63 17.54
N GLU A 277 1.82 22.53 16.94
CA GLU A 277 3.25 22.34 16.68
C GLU A 277 3.81 23.46 15.80
N GLN A 278 3.13 23.79 14.70
CA GLN A 278 3.53 24.89 13.81
C GLN A 278 3.50 26.26 14.50
N HIS A 279 2.48 26.52 15.33
CA HIS A 279 2.34 27.78 16.06
C HIS A 279 3.50 27.98 17.05
N PHE A 280 3.80 26.98 17.88
CA PHE A 280 4.89 27.06 18.85
C PHE A 280 6.27 27.02 18.19
N ALA A 281 6.43 26.30 17.06
CA ALA A 281 7.64 26.35 16.26
C ALA A 281 7.91 27.75 15.71
N LYS A 282 6.88 28.47 15.22
CA LYS A 282 6.99 29.87 14.77
C LYS A 282 7.40 30.82 15.90
N LEU A 283 6.96 30.54 17.13
CA LEU A 283 7.37 31.28 18.33
C LEU A 283 8.76 30.89 18.86
N GLY A 284 9.45 29.94 18.21
CA GLY A 284 10.78 29.48 18.60
C GLY A 284 10.81 28.54 19.82
N VAL A 285 9.65 28.02 20.24
CA VAL A 285 9.51 27.10 21.38
C VAL A 285 9.87 25.69 20.93
N LYS A 286 11.02 25.17 21.39
CA LYS A 286 11.56 23.86 20.98
C LYS A 286 11.07 22.67 21.81
N ASP A 287 10.54 22.93 23.00
CA ASP A 287 10.14 21.91 23.98
C ASP A 287 8.62 21.67 24.02
N PHE A 288 7.87 22.18 23.04
CA PHE A 288 6.42 21.95 22.95
C PHE A 288 6.10 20.47 22.72
N ARG A 289 5.10 19.95 23.43
CA ARG A 289 4.62 18.57 23.30
C ARG A 289 3.11 18.49 23.51
N ASN A 290 2.47 17.75 22.61
CA ASN A 290 1.13 17.22 22.80
C ASN A 290 1.23 15.85 23.50
N SER A 291 0.28 15.54 24.37
CA SER A 291 0.25 14.28 25.11
C SER A 291 -1.18 13.79 25.28
N PHE A 292 -1.34 12.48 25.44
CA PHE A 292 -2.63 11.85 25.70
C PHE A 292 -2.56 11.02 26.98
N SER A 293 -3.37 11.39 27.97
CA SER A 293 -3.39 10.73 29.29
C SER A 293 -4.57 9.78 29.50
N GLY A 294 -5.46 9.65 28.51
CA GLY A 294 -6.63 8.78 28.58
C GLY A 294 -6.34 7.32 28.27
N PRO A 295 -7.31 6.41 28.52
CA PRO A 295 -7.23 5.05 28.03
C PRO A 295 -7.34 5.03 26.49
N ILE A 296 -6.61 4.12 25.85
CA ILE A 296 -6.72 3.91 24.40
C ILE A 296 -8.11 3.30 24.10
N PRO A 297 -8.93 3.93 23.24
CA PRO A 297 -10.32 3.53 22.97
C PRO A 297 -10.41 2.31 22.03
N LEU A 298 -9.93 1.16 22.50
CA LEU A 298 -9.91 -0.08 21.72
C LEU A 298 -11.31 -0.66 21.47
N ALA A 299 -12.26 -0.44 22.38
CA ALA A 299 -13.61 -0.97 22.25
C ALA A 299 -14.34 -0.33 21.05
N GLU A 300 -14.36 0.99 21.00
CA GLU A 300 -14.94 1.79 19.91
C GLU A 300 -14.21 1.51 18.58
N TYR A 301 -12.89 1.37 18.63
CA TYR A 301 -12.11 0.99 17.45
C TYR A 301 -12.52 -0.38 16.91
N PHE A 302 -12.67 -1.38 17.77
CA PHE A 302 -13.04 -2.74 17.36
C PHE A 302 -14.47 -2.85 16.82
N GLU A 303 -15.39 -1.98 17.22
CA GLU A 303 -16.71 -1.87 16.56
C GLU A 303 -16.56 -1.51 15.08
N THR A 304 -15.64 -0.59 14.74
CA THR A 304 -15.39 -0.23 13.33
C THR A 304 -14.76 -1.36 12.53
N VAL A 305 -13.87 -2.15 13.17
CA VAL A 305 -13.26 -3.34 12.57
C VAL A 305 -14.30 -4.41 12.27
N ASP A 306 -15.21 -4.69 13.22
CA ASP A 306 -16.26 -5.69 13.04
C ASP A 306 -17.23 -5.29 11.94
N HIS A 307 -17.68 -4.04 11.92
CA HIS A 307 -18.60 -3.55 10.92
C HIS A 307 -18.02 -3.68 9.50
N HIS A 308 -16.73 -3.34 9.34
CA HIS A 308 -16.02 -3.54 8.08
C HIS A 308 -15.96 -5.02 7.67
N PHE A 309 -15.56 -5.89 8.59
CA PHE A 309 -15.44 -7.32 8.33
C PHE A 309 -16.78 -7.97 7.97
N GLU A 310 -17.89 -7.57 8.61
CA GLU A 310 -19.24 -8.02 8.30
C GLU A 310 -19.64 -7.68 6.85
N LEU A 311 -19.32 -6.47 6.38
CA LEU A 311 -19.57 -6.05 4.99
C LEU A 311 -18.71 -6.84 3.99
N ARG A 312 -17.47 -7.20 4.35
CA ARG A 312 -16.64 -8.11 3.54
C ARG A 312 -17.25 -9.50 3.46
N LEU A 313 -17.75 -10.05 4.58
CA LEU A 313 -18.43 -11.35 4.58
C LEU A 313 -19.68 -11.33 3.70
N ASN A 314 -20.44 -10.22 3.74
CA ASN A 314 -21.61 -10.06 2.88
C ASN A 314 -21.23 -9.91 1.40
N ALA A 315 -20.13 -9.22 1.08
CA ALA A 315 -19.62 -9.14 -0.29
C ALA A 315 -19.31 -10.53 -0.85
N GLN A 316 -18.64 -11.38 -0.07
CA GLN A 316 -18.34 -12.77 -0.46
C GLN A 316 -19.63 -13.57 -0.67
N LYS A 317 -20.61 -13.47 0.25
CA LYS A 317 -21.90 -14.16 0.10
C LYS A 317 -22.64 -13.75 -1.18
N TYR A 318 -22.68 -12.46 -1.50
CA TYR A 318 -23.30 -11.98 -2.72
C TYR A 318 -22.57 -12.49 -3.97
N GLN A 319 -21.24 -12.52 -3.95
CA GLN A 319 -20.43 -13.06 -5.03
C GLN A 319 -20.71 -14.55 -5.27
N ASP A 320 -20.82 -15.35 -4.20
CA ASP A 320 -21.13 -16.77 -4.29
C ASP A 320 -22.53 -17.02 -4.86
N LEU A 321 -23.54 -16.29 -4.36
CA LEU A 321 -24.92 -16.38 -4.86
C LEU A 321 -25.04 -15.94 -6.32
N LEU A 322 -24.35 -14.87 -6.71
CA LEU A 322 -24.27 -14.40 -8.10
C LEU A 322 -23.63 -15.46 -8.99
N SER A 323 -22.54 -16.08 -8.54
CA SER A 323 -21.86 -17.15 -9.27
C SER A 323 -22.80 -18.34 -9.52
N GLU A 324 -23.52 -18.79 -8.50
CA GLU A 324 -24.51 -19.86 -8.62
C GLU A 324 -25.62 -19.51 -9.62
N ARG A 325 -26.21 -18.31 -9.50
CA ARG A 325 -27.28 -17.86 -10.42
C ARG A 325 -26.77 -17.66 -11.84
N ALA A 326 -25.55 -17.18 -12.02
CA ALA A 326 -24.93 -17.05 -13.34
C ALA A 326 -24.65 -18.42 -13.99
N VAL A 327 -24.32 -19.45 -13.21
CA VAL A 327 -24.20 -20.83 -13.72
C VAL A 327 -25.57 -21.36 -14.17
N GLN A 328 -26.60 -21.16 -13.35
CA GLN A 328 -27.98 -21.56 -13.68
C GLN A 328 -28.48 -20.86 -14.95
N PHE A 329 -28.31 -19.54 -15.02
CA PHE A 329 -28.71 -18.73 -16.18
C PHE A 329 -28.04 -19.21 -17.47
N ARG A 330 -26.72 -19.44 -17.45
CA ARG A 330 -25.98 -19.98 -18.59
C ARG A 330 -26.42 -21.40 -18.96
N ALA A 331 -26.81 -22.23 -17.99
CA ALA A 331 -27.35 -23.56 -18.28
C ALA A 331 -28.70 -23.48 -19.01
N ILE A 332 -29.60 -22.59 -18.57
CA ILE A 332 -30.90 -22.34 -19.23
C ILE A 332 -30.69 -21.79 -20.64
N GLN A 333 -29.82 -20.80 -20.81
CA GLN A 333 -29.48 -20.24 -22.14
C GLN A 333 -28.96 -21.31 -23.10
N ARG A 334 -28.03 -22.18 -22.66
CA ARG A 334 -27.53 -23.29 -23.49
C ARG A 334 -28.65 -24.26 -23.89
N ARG A 335 -29.58 -24.55 -22.98
CA ARG A 335 -30.74 -25.42 -23.26
C ARG A 335 -31.68 -24.78 -24.28
N LEU A 336 -31.98 -23.49 -24.12
CA LEU A 336 -32.80 -22.72 -25.07
C LEU A 336 -32.16 -22.63 -26.45
N LEU A 337 -30.86 -22.32 -26.54
CA LEU A 337 -30.12 -22.28 -27.80
C LEU A 337 -30.15 -23.63 -28.53
N THR A 338 -30.00 -24.73 -27.79
CA THR A 338 -30.09 -26.08 -28.37
C THR A 338 -31.48 -26.35 -28.95
N ARG A 339 -32.54 -25.87 -28.28
CA ARG A 339 -33.93 -25.99 -28.75
C ARG A 339 -34.20 -25.09 -29.96
N PHE A 340 -33.70 -23.85 -29.97
CA PHE A 340 -33.88 -22.94 -31.10
C PHE A 340 -33.09 -23.34 -32.35
N LYS A 341 -32.01 -24.10 -32.19
CA LYS A 341 -31.24 -24.64 -33.32
C LYS A 341 -31.92 -25.86 -33.97
N ASP A 342 -32.84 -26.52 -33.27
CA ASP A 342 -33.58 -27.67 -33.81
C ASP A 342 -34.53 -27.21 -34.91
N LYS A 343 -34.55 -27.94 -36.03
CA LYS A 343 -35.44 -27.64 -37.17
C LYS A 343 -36.88 -28.06 -36.89
N THR A 344 -37.09 -28.97 -35.93
CA THR A 344 -38.42 -29.38 -35.49
C THR A 344 -38.90 -28.48 -34.35
N PRO A 345 -40.07 -27.82 -34.45
CA PRO A 345 -40.56 -26.96 -33.40
C PRO A 345 -40.95 -27.80 -32.18
N ALA A 346 -40.14 -27.72 -31.12
CA ALA A 346 -40.42 -28.36 -29.84
C ALA A 346 -40.87 -27.31 -28.80
N PRO A 347 -41.86 -27.61 -27.93
CA PRO A 347 -42.30 -26.68 -26.90
C PRO A 347 -41.16 -26.37 -25.92
N LEU A 348 -41.06 -25.09 -25.52
CA LEU A 348 -40.00 -24.62 -24.64
C LEU A 348 -40.15 -25.07 -23.17
N GLN A 349 -41.27 -25.71 -22.81
CA GLN A 349 -41.51 -26.27 -21.47
C GLN A 349 -41.23 -25.27 -20.33
N ASN A 350 -41.73 -24.03 -20.46
CA ASN A 350 -41.56 -22.93 -19.49
C ASN A 350 -40.10 -22.49 -19.25
N LEU A 351 -39.13 -22.92 -20.08
CA LEU A 351 -37.73 -22.49 -19.96
C LEU A 351 -37.56 -20.98 -20.16
N ASP A 352 -38.44 -20.35 -20.93
CA ASP A 352 -38.54 -18.90 -21.09
C ASP A 352 -38.93 -18.21 -19.77
N THR A 353 -39.94 -18.73 -19.08
CA THR A 353 -40.38 -18.23 -17.75
C THR A 353 -39.29 -18.44 -16.69
N LEU A 354 -38.62 -19.59 -16.72
CA LEU A 354 -37.49 -19.88 -15.84
C LEU A 354 -36.30 -18.97 -16.11
N MET A 355 -36.02 -18.66 -17.38
CA MET A 355 -34.97 -17.72 -17.78
C MET A 355 -35.26 -16.33 -17.24
N GLU A 356 -36.48 -15.83 -17.41
CA GLU A 356 -36.93 -14.53 -16.90
C GLU A 356 -36.83 -14.45 -15.37
N GLY A 357 -37.28 -15.48 -14.66
CA GLY A 357 -37.16 -15.54 -13.20
C GLY A 357 -35.70 -15.54 -12.71
N THR A 358 -34.83 -16.29 -13.39
CA THR A 358 -33.40 -16.34 -13.06
C THR A 358 -32.72 -15.01 -13.40
N TYR A 359 -33.09 -14.36 -14.52
CA TYR A 359 -32.59 -13.05 -14.90
C TYR A 359 -32.90 -12.00 -13.84
N ARG A 360 -34.16 -11.92 -13.37
CA ARG A 360 -34.55 -11.00 -12.29
C ARG A 360 -33.77 -11.23 -11.00
N GLN A 361 -33.51 -12.49 -10.65
CA GLN A 361 -32.69 -12.82 -9.48
C GLN A 361 -31.23 -12.36 -9.65
N VAL A 362 -30.64 -12.52 -10.84
CA VAL A 362 -29.28 -12.05 -11.13
C VAL A 362 -29.20 -10.53 -10.98
N ILE A 363 -30.18 -9.78 -11.54
CA ILE A 363 -30.22 -8.32 -11.42
C ILE A 363 -30.36 -7.88 -9.95
N ALA A 364 -31.33 -8.44 -9.22
CA ALA A 364 -31.54 -8.09 -7.82
C ALA A 364 -30.32 -8.38 -6.93
N LEU A 365 -29.61 -9.49 -7.17
CA LEU A 365 -28.37 -9.80 -6.48
C LEU A 365 -27.22 -8.86 -6.88
N ALA A 366 -27.17 -8.41 -8.14
CA ALA A 366 -26.17 -7.47 -8.60
C ALA A 366 -26.36 -6.10 -7.96
N ASP A 367 -27.60 -5.61 -7.86
CA ASP A 367 -27.93 -4.36 -7.18
C ASP A 367 -27.56 -4.42 -5.69
N ALA A 368 -27.92 -5.52 -5.00
CA ALA A 368 -27.58 -5.73 -3.60
C ALA A 368 -26.05 -5.85 -3.37
N ALA A 369 -25.32 -6.48 -4.30
CA ALA A 369 -23.86 -6.55 -4.24
C ALA A 369 -23.22 -5.17 -4.41
N GLU A 370 -23.76 -4.33 -5.30
CA GLU A 370 -23.28 -2.98 -5.55
C GLU A 370 -23.55 -2.04 -4.36
N GLU A 371 -24.74 -2.14 -3.75
CA GLU A 371 -25.05 -1.40 -2.51
C GLU A 371 -24.09 -1.81 -1.38
N ASN A 372 -23.89 -3.11 -1.17
CA ASN A 372 -22.93 -3.60 -0.17
C ASN A 372 -21.50 -3.14 -0.48
N ARG A 373 -21.09 -3.10 -1.75
CA ARG A 373 -19.77 -2.58 -2.18
C ARG A 373 -19.63 -1.10 -1.84
N ALA A 374 -20.67 -0.29 -2.07
CA ALA A 374 -20.67 1.12 -1.70
C ALA A 374 -20.54 1.29 -0.17
N CYS A 375 -21.30 0.52 0.62
CA CYS A 375 -21.19 0.51 2.08
C CYS A 375 -19.79 0.08 2.54
N LEU A 376 -19.19 -0.95 1.92
CA LEU A 376 -17.87 -1.45 2.25
C LEU A 376 -16.79 -0.38 2.05
N VAL A 377 -16.83 0.35 0.93
CA VAL A 377 -15.90 1.47 0.67
C VAL A 377 -16.03 2.56 1.75
N GLN A 378 -17.25 2.90 2.15
CA GLN A 378 -17.48 3.88 3.22
C GLN A 378 -16.98 3.36 4.58
N ALA A 379 -17.29 2.11 4.92
CA ALA A 379 -16.83 1.47 6.15
C ALA A 379 -15.30 1.39 6.21
N PHE A 380 -14.64 1.13 5.08
CA PHE A 380 -13.19 1.11 5.00
C PHE A 380 -12.59 2.50 5.24
N SER A 381 -13.18 3.57 4.67
CA SER A 381 -12.77 4.94 5.00
C SER A 381 -12.94 5.24 6.50
N ARG A 382 -14.06 4.85 7.11
CA ARG A 382 -14.28 4.99 8.56
C ARG A 382 -13.24 4.23 9.38
N LEU A 383 -12.95 2.98 9.03
CA LEU A 383 -11.93 2.15 9.68
C LEU A 383 -10.53 2.79 9.56
N ARG A 384 -10.18 3.33 8.40
CA ARG A 384 -8.89 4.02 8.23
C ARG A 384 -8.78 5.25 9.12
N ARG A 385 -9.83 6.08 9.23
CA ARG A 385 -9.85 7.23 10.16
C ARG A 385 -9.72 6.80 11.62
N ALA A 386 -10.47 5.78 12.02
CA ALA A 386 -10.39 5.20 13.35
C ALA A 386 -8.98 4.66 13.65
N THR A 387 -8.35 4.03 12.66
CA THR A 387 -6.97 3.50 12.76
C THR A 387 -5.94 4.62 12.85
N HIS A 388 -6.07 5.67 12.03
CA HIS A 388 -5.21 6.85 12.14
C HIS A 388 -5.34 7.54 13.50
N LEU A 389 -6.56 7.68 14.02
CA LEU A 389 -6.80 8.20 15.37
C LEU A 389 -6.13 7.32 16.43
N LEU A 390 -6.27 5.99 16.33
CA LEU A 390 -5.59 5.06 17.23
C LEU A 390 -4.08 5.26 17.21
N ILE A 391 -3.46 5.37 16.03
CA ILE A 391 -2.02 5.60 15.87
C ILE A 391 -1.62 6.91 16.55
N LEU A 392 -2.34 8.01 16.29
CA LEU A 392 -2.06 9.30 16.91
C LEU A 392 -2.15 9.22 18.43
N LEU A 393 -3.19 8.61 18.99
CA LEU A 393 -3.35 8.47 20.43
C LEU A 393 -2.22 7.66 21.05
N VAL A 394 -1.81 6.56 20.42
CA VAL A 394 -0.67 5.74 20.88
C VAL A 394 0.63 6.53 20.80
N SER A 395 0.85 7.29 19.72
CA SER A 395 2.02 8.17 19.57
C SER A 395 2.06 9.26 20.63
N LEU A 396 0.94 9.91 20.93
CA LEU A 396 0.83 10.94 21.98
C LEU A 396 0.90 10.36 23.39
N TRP A 397 0.48 9.10 23.59
CA TRP A 397 0.51 8.43 24.88
C TRP A 397 1.93 8.03 25.31
N GLN A 398 2.71 7.47 24.39
CA GLN A 398 4.09 7.03 24.66
C GLN A 398 5.16 8.05 24.23
N GLY A 399 4.78 9.13 23.55
CA GLY A 399 5.72 10.09 22.98
C GLY A 399 6.59 9.47 21.89
N LEU A 400 5.98 8.72 20.96
CA LEU A 400 6.69 8.04 19.88
C LEU A 400 7.29 9.04 18.88
N GLY A 401 8.48 8.70 18.35
CA GLY A 401 9.14 9.49 17.30
C GLY A 401 8.45 9.36 15.94
N THR A 402 8.90 10.17 14.97
CA THR A 402 8.42 10.13 13.57
C THR A 402 8.58 8.76 12.95
N ASP A 403 9.74 8.13 13.12
CA ASP A 403 10.05 6.85 12.48
C ASP A 403 9.22 5.70 13.08
N GLN A 404 8.99 5.74 14.39
CA GLN A 404 8.14 4.78 15.08
C GLN A 404 6.66 4.94 14.70
N THR A 405 6.21 6.18 14.53
CA THR A 405 4.85 6.48 14.05
C THR A 405 4.69 6.01 12.61
N ALA A 406 5.68 6.27 11.73
CA ALA A 406 5.66 5.79 10.36
C ALA A 406 5.64 4.24 10.28
N LEU A 407 6.35 3.56 11.18
CA LEU A 407 6.28 2.10 11.28
C LEU A 407 4.89 1.60 11.72
N LEU A 408 4.23 2.29 12.66
CA LEU A 408 2.85 1.98 13.03
C LEU A 408 1.87 2.23 11.88
N GLU A 409 2.03 3.34 11.16
CA GLU A 409 1.24 3.64 9.96
C GLU A 409 1.41 2.54 8.91
N ALA A 410 2.64 2.14 8.59
CA ALA A 410 2.91 1.06 7.65
C ALA A 410 2.34 -0.30 8.11
N THR A 411 2.24 -0.53 9.42
CA THR A 411 1.73 -1.78 10.00
C THR A 411 0.20 -1.84 9.99
N LEU A 412 -0.47 -0.75 10.38
CA LEU A 412 -1.92 -0.71 10.59
C LEU A 412 -2.70 -0.14 9.39
N LEU A 413 -2.03 0.54 8.46
CA LEU A 413 -2.62 1.12 7.23
C LEU A 413 -1.90 0.63 5.96
N PRO A 414 -1.82 -0.70 5.72
CA PRO A 414 -1.06 -1.25 4.59
C PRO A 414 -1.74 -1.01 3.23
N LEU A 415 -3.05 -0.76 3.21
CA LEU A 415 -3.87 -0.71 1.99
C LEU A 415 -4.63 0.61 1.88
N LEU A 416 -4.78 1.10 0.64
CA LEU A 416 -5.65 2.24 0.31
C LEU A 416 -7.09 1.84 0.00
N GLN A 417 -7.31 0.58 -0.40
CA GLN A 417 -8.62 -0.02 -0.65
C GLN A 417 -8.51 -1.55 -0.52
N ASP A 418 -9.58 -2.21 -0.08
CA ASP A 418 -9.70 -3.66 -0.18
C ASP A 418 -9.81 -4.14 -1.63
N THR A 419 -9.20 -5.30 -1.87
CA THR A 419 -9.35 -6.06 -3.12
C THR A 419 -10.04 -7.40 -2.83
N PRO A 420 -10.62 -8.07 -3.83
CA PRO A 420 -11.25 -9.38 -3.62
C PRO A 420 -10.28 -10.45 -3.06
N GLN A 421 -8.98 -10.31 -3.32
CA GLN A 421 -7.95 -11.27 -2.90
C GLN A 421 -7.25 -10.87 -1.60
N LEU A 422 -7.14 -9.57 -1.34
CA LEU A 422 -6.40 -9.02 -0.20
C LEU A 422 -7.19 -7.88 0.41
N GLY A 423 -7.55 -8.02 1.67
CA GLY A 423 -8.11 -6.95 2.48
C GLY A 423 -7.32 -6.67 3.74
N TRP A 424 -7.86 -5.72 4.50
CA TRP A 424 -7.18 -5.10 5.63
C TRP A 424 -6.89 -6.06 6.79
N GLU A 425 -7.85 -6.90 7.17
CA GLU A 425 -7.78 -7.74 8.37
C GLU A 425 -6.60 -8.72 8.33
N GLU A 426 -6.45 -9.48 7.25
CA GLU A 426 -5.37 -10.43 7.05
C GLU A 426 -4.01 -9.73 6.89
N SER A 427 -3.97 -8.56 6.25
CA SER A 427 -2.75 -7.77 6.03
C SER A 427 -2.22 -7.21 7.35
N VAL A 428 -3.11 -6.61 8.15
CA VAL A 428 -2.76 -6.06 9.46
C VAL A 428 -2.46 -7.17 10.46
N ASP A 429 -3.21 -8.28 10.46
CA ASP A 429 -2.89 -9.42 11.34
C ASP A 429 -1.47 -9.93 11.07
N ALA A 430 -1.08 -10.07 9.80
CA ALA A 430 0.26 -10.49 9.42
C ALA A 430 1.33 -9.46 9.83
N ALA A 431 1.11 -8.18 9.57
CA ALA A 431 2.05 -7.11 9.90
C ALA A 431 2.24 -6.94 11.42
N VAL A 432 1.13 -6.92 12.19
CA VAL A 432 1.17 -6.84 13.65
C VAL A 432 1.81 -8.11 14.24
N SER A 433 1.48 -9.29 13.71
CA SER A 433 2.12 -10.55 14.12
C SER A 433 3.63 -10.54 13.88
N HIS A 434 4.09 -9.95 12.78
CA HIS A 434 5.51 -9.79 12.51
C HIS A 434 6.15 -8.82 13.52
N LEU A 435 5.57 -7.64 13.70
CA LEU A 435 6.06 -6.61 14.63
C LEU A 435 6.13 -7.10 16.08
N LEU A 436 5.13 -7.87 16.52
CA LEU A 436 5.08 -8.50 17.84
C LEU A 436 6.17 -9.56 18.05
N ARG A 437 6.57 -10.26 16.98
CA ARG A 437 7.66 -11.25 17.03
C ARG A 437 9.03 -10.60 17.01
N THR A 438 9.26 -9.66 16.11
CA THR A 438 10.59 -9.13 15.82
C THR A 438 10.99 -7.98 16.74
N CYS A 439 10.06 -7.05 17.03
CA CYS A 439 10.39 -5.82 17.75
C CYS A 439 9.93 -5.85 19.21
N LEU A 440 8.86 -6.58 19.52
CA LEU A 440 8.20 -6.51 20.83
C LEU A 440 8.14 -7.86 21.56
N SER A 441 8.90 -8.87 21.14
CA SER A 441 8.91 -10.17 21.83
C SER A 441 9.68 -10.06 23.15
N ARG A 442 9.12 -10.67 24.22
CA ARG A 442 9.75 -10.69 25.56
C ARG A 442 10.49 -11.99 25.83
N SER A 443 10.21 -13.04 25.06
CA SER A 443 10.82 -14.35 25.22
C SER A 443 10.88 -15.10 23.89
N PRO A 444 11.84 -16.03 23.71
CA PRO A 444 11.86 -16.92 22.56
C PRO A 444 10.65 -17.86 22.50
N LYS A 445 9.98 -18.11 23.63
CA LYS A 445 8.69 -18.83 23.67
C LYS A 445 7.58 -18.00 23.04
N ASP A 446 7.54 -16.68 23.24
CA ASP A 446 6.59 -15.77 22.57
C ASP A 446 6.82 -15.68 21.06
N GLN A 447 8.06 -15.89 20.60
CA GLN A 447 8.37 -15.96 19.16
C GLN A 447 7.82 -17.24 18.52
N ALA A 448 7.67 -18.32 19.31
CA ALA A 448 7.18 -19.64 18.88
C ALA A 448 5.65 -19.83 19.04
N ILE A 449 4.96 -19.01 19.84
CA ILE A 449 3.51 -19.08 20.00
C ILE A 449 2.83 -18.60 18.71
N SER A 450 2.30 -19.53 17.91
CA SER A 450 1.20 -19.43 16.92
C SER A 450 1.00 -18.10 16.15
N LEU A 451 2.07 -17.36 15.86
CA LEU A 451 2.07 -16.25 14.90
C LEU A 451 2.56 -16.75 13.55
N SER A 452 2.14 -17.97 13.16
CA SER A 452 2.37 -18.51 11.84
C SER A 452 1.75 -17.54 10.83
N THR A 453 2.59 -16.94 10.01
CA THR A 453 2.22 -16.29 8.76
C THR A 453 1.69 -17.37 7.83
N SER A 454 0.45 -17.78 8.09
CA SER A 454 -0.36 -18.52 7.13
C SER A 454 -0.57 -17.65 5.89
N GLN A 455 -0.89 -18.29 4.77
CA GLN A 455 -1.31 -17.61 3.54
C GLN A 455 -2.26 -16.44 3.87
N LEU A 456 -2.03 -15.28 3.24
CA LEU A 456 -2.90 -14.11 3.35
C LEU A 456 -4.27 -14.49 2.76
N SER A 457 -5.21 -14.81 3.62
CA SER A 457 -6.57 -15.23 3.28
C SER A 457 -7.54 -14.64 4.26
N MET A 458 -8.76 -14.34 3.80
CA MET A 458 -9.81 -13.79 4.64
C MET A 458 -10.01 -14.65 5.91
N PRO A 459 -9.95 -14.05 7.11
CA PRO A 459 -10.11 -14.79 8.36
C PRO A 459 -11.57 -15.23 8.57
N LYS A 460 -11.78 -16.14 9.52
CA LYS A 460 -13.14 -16.58 9.92
C LYS A 460 -13.83 -15.59 10.86
N ASP A 461 -13.05 -14.92 11.69
CA ASP A 461 -13.49 -13.91 12.65
C ASP A 461 -12.39 -12.87 12.90
N THR A 462 -12.74 -11.79 13.60
CA THR A 462 -11.82 -10.70 13.97
C THR A 462 -11.14 -10.93 15.33
N SER A 463 -11.42 -12.05 16.02
CA SER A 463 -11.00 -12.27 17.42
C SER A 463 -9.49 -12.31 17.58
N ARG A 464 -8.79 -12.95 16.63
CA ARG A 464 -7.32 -13.04 16.63
C ARG A 464 -6.69 -11.67 16.42
N LEU A 465 -7.15 -10.95 15.40
CA LEU A 465 -6.66 -9.61 15.06
C LEU A 465 -6.81 -8.63 16.23
N LYS A 466 -8.00 -8.61 16.86
CA LYS A 466 -8.24 -7.77 18.05
C LYS A 466 -7.27 -8.08 19.19
N LYS A 467 -7.05 -9.37 19.49
CA LYS A 467 -6.09 -9.79 20.52
C LYS A 467 -4.68 -9.32 20.20
N HIS A 468 -4.25 -9.40 18.93
CA HIS A 468 -2.94 -8.94 18.52
C HIS A 468 -2.78 -7.43 18.61
N ILE A 469 -3.79 -6.65 18.21
CA ILE A 469 -3.79 -5.18 18.35
C ILE A 469 -3.79 -4.77 19.83
N THR A 470 -4.59 -5.40 20.69
CA THR A 470 -4.55 -5.17 22.14
C THR A 470 -3.15 -5.46 22.70
N LEU A 471 -2.56 -6.60 22.32
CA LEU A 471 -1.21 -6.97 22.75
C LEU A 471 -0.14 -5.99 22.26
N LEU A 472 -0.29 -5.45 21.05
CA LEU A 472 0.57 -4.41 20.50
C LEU A 472 0.51 -3.14 21.37
N CYS A 473 -0.68 -2.62 21.65
CA CYS A 473 -0.88 -1.45 22.51
C CYS A 473 -0.33 -1.70 23.93
N ASP A 474 -0.57 -2.87 24.51
CA ASP A 474 -0.07 -3.24 25.84
C ASP A 474 1.45 -3.29 25.91
N ARG A 475 2.11 -3.83 24.87
CA ARG A 475 3.58 -3.95 24.83
C ARG A 475 4.25 -2.61 24.59
N ILE A 476 3.69 -1.78 23.73
CA ILE A 476 4.10 -0.39 23.53
C ILE A 476 3.93 0.39 24.85
N GLY A 477 2.80 0.22 25.53
CA GLY A 477 2.50 0.83 26.82
C GLY A 477 3.46 0.48 27.95
N LYS A 478 4.12 -0.67 27.85
CA LYS A 478 5.12 -1.16 28.80
C LYS A 478 6.56 -0.80 28.38
N GLY A 479 6.73 0.17 27.46
CA GLY A 479 8.03 0.68 27.02
C GLY A 479 8.69 -0.11 25.88
N GLY A 480 7.93 -0.91 25.13
CA GLY A 480 8.46 -1.62 23.97
C GLY A 480 8.88 -0.67 22.85
N ARG A 481 10.08 -0.85 22.29
CA ARG A 481 10.58 -0.02 21.18
C ARG A 481 10.25 -0.65 19.83
N LEU A 482 9.85 0.20 18.88
CA LEU A 482 9.60 -0.17 17.50
C LEU A 482 10.85 0.16 16.68
N SER A 483 11.59 -0.85 16.22
CA SER A 483 12.76 -0.69 15.36
C SER A 483 12.91 -1.88 14.40
N LEU A 484 13.09 -1.62 13.12
CA LEU A 484 13.31 -2.64 12.08
C LEU A 484 14.78 -3.07 11.94
N SER A 485 15.71 -2.37 12.59
CA SER A 485 17.12 -2.76 12.58
C SER A 485 17.29 -4.11 13.25
N SER A 486 17.96 -5.03 12.53
CA SER A 486 18.43 -6.31 13.08
C SER A 486 19.59 -6.08 14.05
N GLU A 487 19.37 -5.30 15.11
CA GLU A 487 20.26 -5.22 16.27
C GLU A 487 19.87 -6.24 17.35
N ALA A 488 19.12 -7.29 16.98
CA ALA A 488 18.73 -8.37 17.89
C ALA A 488 19.92 -9.22 18.40
N ASN A 489 21.17 -8.89 18.03
CA ASN A 489 22.39 -9.57 18.50
C ASN A 489 23.47 -8.61 19.04
N ALA A 490 23.12 -7.41 19.51
CA ALA A 490 24.03 -6.65 20.38
C ALA A 490 23.60 -6.85 21.85
N PRO A 491 24.41 -7.48 22.71
CA PRO A 491 24.07 -7.58 24.12
C PRO A 491 23.99 -6.17 24.72
N THR A 492 22.83 -5.87 25.32
CA THR A 492 22.58 -4.61 26.01
C THR A 492 23.53 -4.49 27.20
N THR A 493 24.52 -3.60 27.12
CA THR A 493 25.36 -3.26 28.27
C THR A 493 24.53 -2.49 29.28
N VAL A 494 24.14 -3.16 30.36
CA VAL A 494 23.54 -2.51 31.53
C VAL A 494 24.62 -1.67 32.20
N MET A 495 24.51 -0.35 32.15
CA MET A 495 25.33 0.54 32.96
C MET A 495 24.89 0.44 34.43
N MET A 496 25.81 -0.01 35.29
CA MET A 496 25.83 0.33 36.71
C MET A 496 26.95 1.35 36.93
N PRO A 497 26.78 2.34 37.82
CA PRO A 497 27.81 3.34 38.09
C PRO A 497 28.84 2.80 39.09
N VAL A 498 30.10 3.23 38.99
CA VAL A 498 31.02 3.61 40.10
C VAL A 498 32.47 3.79 39.58
N ASN A 499 32.91 5.04 39.66
CA ASN A 499 34.21 5.60 40.10
C ASN A 499 35.55 5.18 39.47
N SER A 500 36.12 6.16 38.75
CA SER A 500 37.49 6.71 38.79
C SER A 500 38.74 5.83 38.57
N SER A 501 39.46 6.21 37.50
CA SER A 501 40.93 6.36 37.36
C SER A 501 41.73 5.30 36.57
N THR A 502 42.34 5.80 35.47
CA THR A 502 43.68 5.52 34.90
C THR A 502 43.76 4.87 33.50
N LEU A 503 44.06 5.73 32.52
CA LEU A 503 44.94 5.61 31.33
C LEU A 503 45.53 4.23 30.92
N LEU A 504 45.34 3.81 29.65
CA LEU A 504 46.36 3.71 28.57
C LEU A 504 45.96 2.77 27.39
N LEU A 505 46.15 3.31 26.17
CA LEU A 505 46.66 2.72 24.92
C LEU A 505 46.45 1.24 24.51
N ALA A 506 45.93 1.11 23.28
CA ALA A 506 46.53 0.44 22.11
C ALA A 506 46.26 -1.04 21.76
N CYS A 507 46.11 -1.20 20.44
CA CYS A 507 46.49 -2.31 19.55
C CYS A 507 45.43 -3.32 19.06
N CYS A 508 45.30 -3.30 17.73
CA CYS A 508 44.78 -4.32 16.82
C CYS A 508 45.55 -5.64 16.91
N GLU A 509 44.89 -6.75 16.58
CA GLU A 509 45.46 -8.00 16.03
C GLU A 509 44.27 -8.82 15.45
N ALA A 510 44.15 -8.99 14.13
CA ALA A 510 44.85 -9.90 13.21
C ALA A 510 44.36 -11.37 13.29
N ILE A 511 43.80 -11.83 12.18
CA ILE A 511 43.36 -13.21 11.86
C ILE A 511 44.59 -14.02 11.39
N PRO A 512 44.68 -15.34 11.67
CA PRO A 512 45.50 -16.24 10.87
C PRO A 512 44.66 -17.12 9.94
N GLU A 513 44.99 -17.05 8.65
CA GLU A 513 44.68 -18.05 7.62
C GLU A 513 45.51 -19.34 7.82
N SER A 514 44.97 -20.46 7.36
CA SER A 514 45.77 -21.66 7.05
C SER A 514 45.32 -22.26 5.72
N ILE A 515 46.26 -22.23 4.78
CA ILE A 515 46.25 -22.85 3.45
C ILE A 515 46.63 -24.33 3.61
N ALA A 516 45.99 -25.21 2.85
CA ALA A 516 46.60 -26.43 2.32
C ALA A 516 45.87 -26.82 1.03
N GLU A 517 46.59 -26.66 -0.07
CA GLU A 517 46.32 -27.20 -1.40
C GLU A 517 46.57 -28.71 -1.39
N ASP A 518 45.83 -29.46 -2.21
CA ASP A 518 46.40 -30.52 -3.04
C ASP A 518 45.44 -30.81 -4.21
N GLU A 519 46.03 -30.78 -5.40
CA GLU A 519 45.49 -31.08 -6.73
C GLU A 519 45.17 -32.60 -6.82
N GLU A 520 44.42 -33.19 -7.77
CA GLU A 520 44.51 -33.10 -9.23
C GLU A 520 43.40 -34.01 -9.85
N GLU A 521 43.02 -33.72 -11.10
CA GLU A 521 42.46 -34.58 -12.17
C GLU A 521 40.98 -35.10 -12.17
N ASP A 522 40.26 -34.63 -13.19
CA ASP A 522 39.12 -35.24 -13.91
C ASP A 522 39.68 -35.90 -15.21
N PRO A 523 39.00 -36.71 -16.07
CA PRO A 523 37.56 -37.01 -16.12
C PRO A 523 37.14 -38.45 -16.60
N ALA A 524 35.81 -38.64 -16.64
CA ALA A 524 35.04 -39.30 -17.72
C ALA A 524 34.37 -40.70 -17.50
N LEU A 525 33.09 -40.72 -17.92
CA LEU A 525 32.27 -41.80 -18.51
C LEU A 525 31.45 -42.76 -17.62
N GLN A 526 30.13 -42.48 -17.64
CA GLN A 526 29.01 -43.33 -18.09
C GLN A 526 28.70 -44.69 -17.43
N GLN A 527 27.38 -44.88 -17.23
CA GLN A 527 26.61 -46.13 -17.08
C GLN A 527 26.63 -46.82 -15.70
N GLU A 528 25.57 -46.63 -14.91
CA GLU A 528 24.54 -47.66 -14.73
C GLU A 528 23.41 -47.12 -13.85
N ALA A 529 22.24 -46.97 -14.47
CA ALA A 529 20.98 -46.84 -13.77
C ALA A 529 20.43 -48.24 -13.48
N THR A 530 19.66 -48.31 -12.40
CA THR A 530 18.65 -49.32 -12.03
C THR A 530 19.02 -50.33 -10.95
N GLU A 531 18.05 -50.47 -10.05
CA GLU A 531 17.81 -51.52 -9.06
C GLU A 531 18.06 -51.19 -7.58
N LYS A 532 17.02 -51.51 -6.79
CA LYS A 532 16.87 -51.44 -5.32
C LYS A 532 16.42 -50.04 -4.86
N ILE A 533 15.15 -49.82 -4.54
CA ILE A 533 14.49 -50.36 -3.34
C ILE A 533 12.97 -50.42 -3.56
N ILE A 534 12.42 -51.65 -3.59
CA ILE A 534 10.99 -51.92 -3.40
C ILE A 534 10.81 -52.38 -1.95
N LYS A 535 10.04 -51.63 -1.14
CA LYS A 535 9.45 -52.13 0.12
C LYS A 535 7.93 -52.08 0.07
N LYS A 536 7.38 -53.28 -0.15
CA LYS A 536 6.04 -53.81 0.12
C LYS A 536 5.50 -53.43 1.51
N LYS A 537 4.23 -52.98 1.61
CA LYS A 537 3.10 -53.73 2.22
C LYS A 537 1.85 -52.84 2.39
N GLN A 538 0.81 -53.14 1.61
CA GLN A 538 -0.61 -52.95 1.97
C GLN A 538 -1.08 -54.15 2.81
N PRO A 539 -2.26 -54.03 3.48
CA PRO A 539 -3.20 -55.14 3.49
C PRO A 539 -4.60 -54.73 3.00
N SER A 540 -5.20 -55.71 2.31
CA SER A 540 -6.48 -55.70 1.61
C SER A 540 -7.70 -55.93 2.51
N LYS A 541 -8.84 -55.38 2.05
CA LYS A 541 -10.23 -55.61 2.47
C LYS A 541 -10.61 -57.09 2.66
N LYS A 542 -11.51 -57.36 3.61
CA LYS A 542 -12.51 -58.45 3.54
C LYS A 542 -13.86 -57.97 4.08
N ALA A 543 -14.88 -58.11 3.24
CA ALA A 543 -16.29 -58.04 3.58
C ALA A 543 -16.76 -59.36 4.22
N LYS A 544 -17.79 -59.29 5.06
CA LYS A 544 -18.71 -60.40 5.37
C LYS A 544 -20.11 -59.83 5.58
N SER A 545 -21.02 -60.16 4.67
CA SER A 545 -22.44 -60.29 4.99
C SER A 545 -22.70 -61.73 5.46
N LYS A 546 -23.64 -61.90 6.40
CA LYS A 546 -24.66 -62.95 6.34
C LYS A 546 -25.76 -62.68 7.37
N THR A 547 -26.96 -62.88 6.87
CA THR A 547 -28.30 -62.80 7.43
C THR A 547 -28.57 -63.84 8.52
N ALA A 548 -29.40 -63.47 9.49
CA ALA A 548 -30.62 -64.17 9.90
C ALA A 548 -31.61 -63.12 10.40
#